data_AF-A0A2M7KBG4-F1
#
_entry.id   AF-A0A2M7KBG4-F1
#
_cell.length_a   1.000
_cell.length_b   1.000
_cell.length_c   1.000
_cell.angle_alpha   90.00
_cell.angle_beta   90.00
_cell.angle_gamma   90.00
#
_symmetry.space_group_name_H-M   'P 1'
#
loop_
_entity.id
_entity.type
_entity.pdbx_description
1 polymer ?
#
loop_
_entity_poly.entity_id
_entity_poly.type
_entity_poly.pdbx_seq_one_letter_code
_entity_poly.pdbx_strand_id
1 'polypeptide(L)'
;MFAPILFVYIALFEKQADLSKIFNKENWKKVWGSFISIFHILVIGGGLYLFSYFMTPKTNVWANISRWDYLITQPFVIVQYFKTFILPTELSADTDWQPLSTIFDIRMFMGIMFIIGMLWLALRLSRNVILRPVSFGIFWFFIALIPTSSFFPLSEMLNDHRVYFPYIGLALAFAYIFIYLVILKDEKKFISSVARKIITGILIIGILGGFAYGTHQRNKIWHDDESLWYDVVQKSPNNGRGLMNYALSQMQKGNYPTAKTYFEKALKQNPNYSIIYINLGILHSALNDTTIAEQYFKNAIAIGTYIDQSYYYYGNFLYNRKRYDEAREMLRNCLTTNPAYTNARFT
;
A
#
# COMPACT_ATOMS: atom_id res chain seq x y z
N MET A 1 9.46 -6.09 12.39
CA MET A 1 8.12 -6.65 12.71
C MET A 1 8.18 -8.03 13.37
N PHE A 2 9.02 -8.98 12.93
CA PHE A 2 9.06 -10.35 13.48
C PHE A 2 9.40 -10.43 14.97
N ALA A 3 10.42 -9.73 15.46
CA ALA A 3 10.79 -9.75 16.88
C ALA A 3 9.62 -9.31 17.80
N PRO A 4 8.95 -8.16 17.57
CA PRO A 4 7.77 -7.80 18.35
C PRO A 4 6.62 -8.81 18.29
N ILE A 5 6.36 -9.45 17.13
CA ILE A 5 5.35 -10.52 17.01
C ILE A 5 5.74 -11.72 17.88
N LEU A 6 7.00 -12.16 17.79
CA LEU A 6 7.53 -13.27 18.59
C LEU A 6 7.46 -12.97 20.09
N PHE A 7 7.72 -11.73 20.50
CA PHE A 7 7.54 -11.31 21.90
C PHE A 7 6.11 -11.55 22.38
N VAL A 8 5.10 -11.14 21.61
CA VAL A 8 3.70 -11.36 21.99
C VAL A 8 3.39 -12.86 22.05
N TYR A 9 3.94 -13.66 21.13
CA TYR A 9 3.80 -15.12 21.16
C TYR A 9 4.37 -15.72 22.46
N ILE A 10 5.63 -15.44 22.79
CA ILE A 10 6.29 -15.95 24.00
C ILE A 10 5.54 -15.48 25.26
N ALA A 11 5.10 -14.21 25.29
CA ALA A 11 4.36 -13.67 26.42
C ALA A 11 3.03 -14.40 26.64
N LEU A 12 2.23 -14.59 25.58
CA LEU A 12 0.89 -15.17 25.70
C LEU A 12 0.90 -16.69 25.87
N PHE A 13 1.75 -17.41 25.13
CA PHE A 13 1.67 -18.88 25.04
C PHE A 13 2.70 -19.59 25.91
N GLU A 14 3.96 -19.14 25.92
CA GLU A 14 5.01 -19.82 26.68
C GLU A 14 5.03 -19.38 28.15
N LYS A 15 5.06 -18.07 28.40
CA LYS A 15 5.08 -17.51 29.76
C LYS A 15 3.70 -17.33 30.37
N GLN A 16 2.65 -17.51 29.56
CA GLN A 16 1.25 -17.40 29.96
C GLN A 16 0.90 -16.09 30.68
N ALA A 17 1.53 -14.98 30.27
CA ALA A 17 1.30 -13.65 30.81
C ALA A 17 -0.12 -13.14 30.47
N ASP A 18 -0.74 -12.43 31.42
CA ASP A 18 -1.97 -11.68 31.19
C ASP A 18 -1.61 -10.24 30.82
N LEU A 19 -1.60 -9.91 29.52
CA LEU A 19 -1.21 -8.59 29.06
C LEU A 19 -2.10 -7.44 29.59
N SER A 20 -3.29 -7.72 30.13
CA SER A 20 -4.11 -6.68 30.77
C SER A 20 -3.60 -6.24 32.14
N LYS A 21 -2.71 -7.02 32.77
CA LYS A 21 -2.14 -6.77 34.10
C LYS A 21 -0.62 -6.61 34.03
N ILE A 22 -0.09 -5.95 33.00
CA ILE A 22 1.36 -5.79 32.79
C ILE A 22 2.06 -5.19 34.02
N PHE A 23 1.42 -4.26 34.72
CA PHE A 23 2.01 -3.59 35.89
C PHE A 23 1.99 -4.41 37.19
N ASN A 24 1.35 -5.59 37.22
CA ASN A 24 1.45 -6.49 38.38
C ASN A 24 2.87 -7.09 38.42
N LYS A 25 3.52 -7.05 39.59
CA LYS A 25 4.90 -7.55 39.78
C LYS A 25 5.15 -8.97 39.26
N GLU A 26 4.22 -9.90 39.46
CA GLU A 26 4.39 -11.29 38.97
C GLU A 26 4.30 -11.36 37.44
N ASN A 27 3.35 -10.63 36.87
CA ASN A 27 3.11 -10.62 35.43
C ASN A 27 4.17 -9.80 34.68
N TRP A 28 4.69 -8.72 35.28
CA TRP A 28 5.81 -7.96 34.79
C TRP A 28 7.06 -8.83 34.61
N LYS A 29 7.35 -9.73 35.57
CA LYS A 29 8.46 -10.71 35.42
C LYS A 29 8.28 -11.61 34.21
N LYS A 30 7.05 -12.07 33.94
CA LYS A 30 6.73 -12.90 32.76
C LYS A 30 6.96 -12.12 31.46
N VAL A 31 6.42 -10.90 31.38
CA VAL A 31 6.56 -9.99 30.23
C VAL A 31 8.02 -9.62 29.99
N TRP A 32 8.75 -9.23 31.03
CA TRP A 32 10.16 -8.89 30.94
C TRP A 32 11.02 -10.10 30.53
N GLY A 33 10.70 -11.30 31.06
CA GLY A 33 11.32 -12.55 30.63
C GLY A 33 11.14 -12.81 29.14
N SER A 34 9.93 -12.58 28.59
CA SER A 34 9.67 -12.67 27.15
C SER A 34 10.48 -11.66 26.33
N PHE A 35 10.69 -10.45 26.85
CA PHE A 35 11.52 -9.44 26.20
C PHE A 35 12.99 -9.85 26.14
N ILE A 36 13.54 -10.38 27.24
CA ILE A 36 14.91 -10.89 27.28
C ILE A 36 15.10 -12.00 26.24
N SER A 37 14.15 -12.92 26.11
CA SER A 37 14.20 -14.01 25.13
C SER A 37 14.32 -13.55 23.68
N ILE A 38 13.91 -12.32 23.35
CA ILE A 38 13.99 -11.79 21.97
C ILE A 38 15.02 -10.67 21.81
N PHE A 39 15.72 -10.28 22.89
CA PHE A 39 16.59 -9.11 22.90
C PHE A 39 17.68 -9.18 21.83
N HIS A 40 18.32 -10.34 21.67
CA HIS A 40 19.35 -10.54 20.64
C HIS A 40 18.79 -10.34 19.22
N ILE A 41 17.54 -10.72 18.95
CA ILE A 41 16.89 -10.53 17.65
C ILE A 41 16.64 -9.05 17.38
N LEU A 42 16.23 -8.30 18.42
CA LEU A 42 16.05 -6.84 18.32
C LEU A 42 17.38 -6.14 18.03
N VAL A 43 18.48 -6.55 18.68
CA VAL A 43 19.81 -5.99 18.45
C VAL A 43 20.27 -6.27 17.02
N ILE A 44 20.18 -7.52 16.54
CA ILE A 44 20.56 -7.88 15.17
C ILE A 44 19.69 -7.14 14.15
N GLY A 45 18.37 -7.12 14.34
CA GLY A 45 17.44 -6.42 13.45
C GLY A 45 17.66 -4.91 13.41
N GLY A 46 17.95 -4.29 14.56
CA GLY A 46 18.33 -2.89 14.64
C GLY A 46 19.65 -2.60 13.95
N GLY A 47 20.65 -3.47 14.11
CA GLY A 47 21.93 -3.39 13.41
C GLY A 47 21.79 -3.48 11.90
N LEU A 48 21.02 -4.45 11.39
CA LEU A 48 20.72 -4.59 9.96
C LEU A 48 19.96 -3.38 9.40
N TYR A 49 19.02 -2.84 10.18
CA TYR A 49 18.31 -1.62 9.79
C TYR A 49 19.25 -0.43 9.68
N LEU A 50 20.10 -0.20 10.69
CA LEU A 50 21.09 0.89 10.66
C LEU A 50 22.06 0.71 9.49
N PHE A 51 22.54 -0.51 9.26
CA PHE A 51 23.39 -0.83 8.10
C PHE A 51 22.69 -0.47 6.79
N SER A 52 21.45 -0.93 6.58
CA SER A 52 20.66 -0.61 5.38
C SER A 52 20.43 0.90 5.22
N TYR A 53 20.12 1.59 6.32
CA TYR A 53 19.92 3.03 6.35
C TYR A 53 21.18 3.79 5.91
N PHE A 54 22.36 3.40 6.41
CA PHE A 54 23.64 4.01 6.01
C PHE A 54 24.05 3.68 4.57
N MET A 55 23.67 2.50 4.07
CA MET A 55 23.96 2.08 2.69
C MET A 55 22.97 2.66 1.67
N THR A 56 21.83 3.22 2.11
CA THR A 56 20.83 3.79 1.20
C THR A 56 21.27 5.18 0.72
N PRO A 57 21.34 5.42 -0.61
CA PRO A 57 21.68 6.75 -1.14
C PRO A 57 20.70 7.83 -0.69
N LYS A 58 21.23 9.01 -0.34
CA LYS A 58 20.41 10.18 0.08
C LYS A 58 19.51 10.74 -1.02
N THR A 59 19.73 10.34 -2.27
CA THR A 59 18.88 10.68 -3.43
C THR A 59 17.57 9.89 -3.46
N ASN A 60 17.40 8.89 -2.61
CA ASN A 60 16.18 8.10 -2.53
C ASN A 60 15.08 8.88 -1.77
N VAL A 61 14.22 9.57 -2.51
CA VAL A 61 13.07 10.29 -1.95
C VAL A 61 11.88 9.33 -1.86
N TRP A 62 11.59 8.87 -0.65
CA TRP A 62 10.57 7.85 -0.38
C TRP A 62 9.12 8.30 -0.67
N ALA A 63 8.84 9.59 -0.48
CA ALA A 63 7.55 10.21 -0.77
C ALA A 63 7.68 11.74 -0.75
N ASN A 64 6.93 12.44 -1.60
CA ASN A 64 6.76 13.90 -1.51
C ASN A 64 5.58 14.27 -0.60
N ILE A 65 5.52 13.67 0.59
CA ILE A 65 4.41 13.82 1.53
C ILE A 65 4.99 14.14 2.91
N SER A 66 4.39 15.11 3.60
CA SER A 66 4.74 15.46 4.97
C SER A 66 4.62 14.22 5.86
N ARG A 67 5.68 13.93 6.62
CA ARG A 67 5.70 12.83 7.61
C ARG A 67 4.57 12.97 8.63
N TRP A 68 4.25 14.20 8.99
CA TRP A 68 3.19 14.49 9.95
C TRP A 68 1.81 14.20 9.37
N ASP A 69 1.53 14.72 8.19
CA ASP A 69 0.27 14.54 7.47
C ASP A 69 0.03 13.05 7.19
N TYR A 70 1.09 12.32 6.81
CA TYR A 70 1.07 10.87 6.70
C TYR A 70 0.65 10.24 8.04
N LEU A 71 1.38 10.51 9.13
CA LEU A 71 1.15 9.91 10.44
C LEU A 71 -0.27 10.12 10.95
N ILE A 72 -0.85 11.31 10.79
CA ILE A 72 -2.21 11.59 11.26
C ILE A 72 -3.29 10.92 10.40
N THR A 73 -2.96 10.56 9.16
CA THR A 73 -3.85 9.83 8.23
C THR A 73 -3.90 8.34 8.52
N GLN A 74 -2.78 7.75 8.96
CA GLN A 74 -2.62 6.30 9.12
C GLN A 74 -3.64 5.63 10.06
N PRO A 75 -4.08 6.24 11.19
CA PRO A 75 -5.14 5.66 12.01
C PRO A 75 -6.41 5.34 11.23
N PHE A 76 -6.83 6.22 10.32
CA PHE A 76 -8.01 6.00 9.49
C PHE A 76 -7.75 4.96 8.39
N VAL A 77 -6.54 4.94 7.82
CA VAL A 77 -6.14 3.92 6.84
C VAL A 77 -6.20 2.52 7.46
N ILE A 78 -5.83 2.36 8.74
CA ILE A 78 -5.94 1.08 9.45
C ILE A 78 -7.41 0.62 9.57
N VAL A 79 -8.35 1.54 9.78
CA VAL A 79 -9.79 1.23 9.76
C VAL A 79 -10.21 0.73 8.38
N GLN A 80 -9.76 1.40 7.32
CA GLN A 80 -10.06 0.99 5.96
C GLN A 80 -9.49 -0.41 5.65
N TYR A 81 -8.26 -0.70 6.06
CA TYR A 81 -7.69 -2.04 5.94
C TYR A 81 -8.52 -3.10 6.69
N PHE A 82 -8.96 -2.80 7.91
CA PHE A 82 -9.83 -3.73 8.63
C PHE A 82 -11.20 -3.92 7.94
N LYS A 83 -11.81 -2.84 7.42
CA LYS A 83 -13.04 -2.90 6.62
C LYS A 83 -12.85 -3.79 5.40
N THR A 84 -11.77 -3.58 4.63
CA THR A 84 -11.47 -4.34 3.41
C THR A 84 -11.26 -5.83 3.68
N PHE A 85 -10.73 -6.21 4.84
CA PHE A 85 -10.61 -7.61 5.24
C PHE A 85 -12.00 -8.30 5.39
N ILE A 86 -12.97 -7.60 5.99
CA ILE A 86 -14.31 -8.15 6.23
C ILE A 86 -15.17 -8.06 4.96
N LEU A 87 -15.13 -6.91 4.31
CA LEU A 87 -15.95 -6.57 3.16
C LEU A 87 -15.06 -5.84 2.15
N PRO A 88 -14.45 -6.56 1.19
CA PRO A 88 -13.53 -5.98 0.20
C PRO A 88 -14.30 -5.23 -0.90
N THR A 89 -15.05 -4.20 -0.50
CA THR A 89 -15.71 -3.27 -1.41
C THR A 89 -14.80 -2.09 -1.72
N GLU A 90 -15.04 -1.41 -2.85
CA GLU A 90 -14.31 -0.18 -3.24
C GLU A 90 -12.80 -0.40 -3.48
N LEU A 91 -12.38 -1.62 -3.83
CA LEU A 91 -10.99 -1.91 -4.20
C LEU A 91 -10.58 -1.10 -5.43
N SER A 92 -9.50 -0.35 -5.33
CA SER A 92 -8.82 0.31 -6.45
C SER A 92 -7.35 -0.13 -6.45
N ALA A 93 -6.77 -0.34 -7.64
CA ALA A 93 -5.35 -0.68 -7.73
C ALA A 93 -4.45 0.49 -7.30
N ASP A 94 -4.94 1.71 -7.47
CA ASP A 94 -4.25 2.92 -7.06
C ASP A 94 -5.28 3.96 -6.61
N THR A 95 -5.15 4.45 -5.38
CA THR A 95 -6.15 5.37 -4.79
C THR A 95 -5.73 6.82 -4.94
N ASP A 96 -6.69 7.73 -5.00
CA ASP A 96 -6.46 9.18 -4.97
C ASP A 96 -6.57 9.76 -3.55
N TRP A 97 -6.41 8.93 -2.52
CA TRP A 97 -6.48 9.34 -1.12
C TRP A 97 -5.38 10.34 -0.79
N GLN A 98 -5.82 11.53 -0.36
CA GLN A 98 -4.94 12.60 0.08
C GLN A 98 -4.67 12.50 1.58
N PRO A 99 -3.47 12.89 2.03
CA PRO A 99 -3.18 12.96 3.45
C PRO A 99 -4.05 14.01 4.13
N LEU A 100 -4.42 13.75 5.38
CA LEU A 100 -5.08 14.71 6.25
C LEU A 100 -4.12 15.86 6.55
N SER A 101 -4.61 17.10 6.47
CA SER A 101 -3.83 18.30 6.77
C SER A 101 -3.99 18.79 8.21
N THR A 102 -4.94 18.21 8.97
CA THR A 102 -5.27 18.66 10.31
C THR A 102 -5.60 17.49 11.24
N ILE A 103 -5.21 17.63 12.50
CA ILE A 103 -5.55 16.69 13.57
C ILE A 103 -7.03 16.74 13.96
N PHE A 104 -7.74 17.80 13.57
CA PHE A 104 -9.16 17.98 13.91
C PHE A 104 -10.10 17.26 12.93
N ASP A 105 -9.56 16.50 11.97
CA ASP A 105 -10.37 15.71 11.05
C ASP A 105 -11.00 14.50 11.79
N ILE A 106 -12.32 14.34 11.64
CA ILE A 106 -13.09 13.26 12.28
C ILE A 106 -12.51 11.87 11.94
N ARG A 107 -11.92 11.70 10.75
CA ARG A 107 -11.29 10.44 10.31
C ARG A 107 -10.14 10.02 11.21
N MET A 108 -9.32 10.97 11.66
CA MET A 108 -8.24 10.69 12.60
C MET A 108 -8.79 10.16 13.92
N PHE A 109 -9.81 10.82 14.50
CA PHE A 109 -10.41 10.39 15.76
C PHE A 109 -11.10 9.03 15.64
N MET A 110 -11.84 8.77 14.56
CA MET A 110 -12.42 7.46 14.29
C MET A 110 -11.34 6.37 14.24
N GLY A 111 -10.22 6.64 13.56
CA GLY A 111 -9.08 5.73 13.48
C GLY A 111 -8.46 5.43 14.85
N ILE A 112 -8.20 6.46 15.65
CA ILE A 112 -7.62 6.32 16.98
C ILE A 112 -8.57 5.55 17.91
N MET A 113 -9.86 5.90 17.92
CA MET A 113 -10.86 5.21 18.72
C MET A 113 -10.98 3.74 18.34
N PHE A 114 -10.92 3.43 17.05
CA PHE A 114 -10.90 2.05 16.56
C PHE A 114 -9.66 1.29 17.06
N ILE A 115 -8.47 1.87 16.93
CA ILE A 115 -7.21 1.26 17.40
C ILE A 115 -7.27 1.00 18.90
N ILE A 116 -7.68 2.01 19.70
CA ILE A 116 -7.81 1.87 21.16
C ILE A 116 -8.81 0.77 21.50
N GLY A 117 -9.97 0.74 20.85
CA GLY A 117 -11.00 -0.28 21.08
C GLY A 117 -10.48 -1.69 20.77
N MET A 118 -9.77 -1.87 19.66
CA MET A 118 -9.22 -3.16 19.25
C MET A 118 -8.06 -3.62 20.15
N LEU A 119 -7.16 -2.72 20.55
CA LEU A 119 -6.08 -3.04 21.48
C LEU A 119 -6.64 -3.35 22.88
N TRP A 120 -7.63 -2.59 23.35
CA TRP A 120 -8.34 -2.92 24.59
C TRP A 120 -9.01 -4.30 24.52
N LEU A 121 -9.65 -4.62 23.39
CA LEU A 121 -10.24 -5.94 23.16
C LEU A 121 -9.16 -7.04 23.21
N ALA A 122 -8.02 -6.84 22.54
CA ALA A 122 -6.90 -7.78 22.56
C ALA A 122 -6.39 -8.02 23.98
N LEU A 123 -6.22 -6.96 24.79
CA LEU A 123 -5.84 -7.05 26.20
C LEU A 123 -6.91 -7.76 27.05
N ARG A 124 -8.20 -7.51 26.79
CA ARG A 124 -9.28 -8.20 27.51
C ARG A 124 -9.29 -9.69 27.20
N LEU A 125 -9.09 -10.05 25.93
CA LEU A 125 -9.07 -11.44 25.47
C LEU A 125 -7.84 -12.21 25.97
N SER A 126 -6.70 -11.53 26.23
CA SER A 126 -5.50 -12.20 26.77
C SER A 126 -5.70 -12.81 28.15
N ARG A 127 -6.72 -12.34 28.90
CA ARG A 127 -7.09 -12.86 30.23
C ARG A 127 -7.56 -14.31 30.17
N ASN A 128 -8.23 -14.70 29.08
CA ASN A 128 -8.75 -16.05 28.90
C ASN A 128 -7.77 -16.85 28.05
N VAL A 129 -7.19 -17.91 28.63
CA VAL A 129 -6.22 -18.79 27.94
C VAL A 129 -6.75 -19.31 26.61
N ILE A 130 -8.04 -19.63 26.54
CA ILE A 130 -8.69 -20.11 25.32
C ILE A 130 -8.67 -19.01 24.25
N LEU A 131 -8.93 -17.74 24.59
CA LEU A 131 -9.03 -16.64 23.62
C LEU A 131 -7.70 -15.96 23.29
N ARG A 132 -6.57 -16.45 23.84
CA ARG A 132 -5.24 -15.90 23.56
C ARG A 132 -4.85 -15.91 22.08
N PRO A 133 -5.21 -16.90 21.25
CA PRO A 133 -4.99 -16.84 19.80
C PRO A 133 -5.66 -15.62 19.15
N VAL A 134 -6.87 -15.25 19.59
CA VAL A 134 -7.56 -14.05 19.09
C VAL A 134 -6.79 -12.79 19.48
N SER A 135 -6.36 -12.70 20.74
CA SER A 135 -5.52 -11.60 21.24
C SER A 135 -4.22 -11.48 20.43
N PHE A 136 -3.54 -12.60 20.20
CA PHE A 136 -2.31 -12.68 19.39
C PHE A 136 -2.53 -12.21 17.96
N GLY A 137 -3.62 -12.66 17.30
CA GLY A 137 -3.94 -12.25 15.94
C GLY A 137 -4.21 -10.75 15.81
N ILE A 138 -4.88 -10.13 16.79
CA ILE A 138 -5.10 -8.68 16.81
C ILE A 138 -3.76 -7.94 17.01
N PHE A 139 -2.91 -8.37 17.94
CA PHE A 139 -1.58 -7.77 18.13
C PHE A 139 -0.71 -7.92 16.88
N TRP A 140 -0.72 -9.09 16.23
CA TRP A 140 0.00 -9.31 14.98
C TRP A 140 -0.42 -8.29 13.92
N PHE A 141 -1.73 -8.10 13.72
CA PHE A 141 -2.25 -7.15 12.72
C PHE A 141 -1.67 -5.74 12.92
N PHE A 142 -1.74 -5.20 14.14
CA PHE A 142 -1.20 -3.86 14.41
C PHE A 142 0.32 -3.81 14.34
N ILE A 143 1.02 -4.78 14.94
CA ILE A 143 2.49 -4.81 14.97
C ILE A 143 3.08 -4.90 13.55
N ALA A 144 2.42 -5.68 12.67
CA ALA A 144 2.82 -5.81 11.28
C ALA A 144 2.63 -4.52 10.47
N LEU A 145 1.67 -3.66 10.84
CA LEU A 145 1.41 -2.38 10.18
C LEU A 145 2.31 -1.24 10.67
N ILE A 146 2.84 -1.29 11.89
CA ILE A 146 3.66 -0.21 12.48
C ILE A 146 4.78 0.30 11.53
N PRO A 147 5.60 -0.56 10.88
CA PRO A 147 6.69 -0.07 10.02
C PRO A 147 6.20 0.82 8.88
N THR A 148 5.19 0.36 8.15
CA THR A 148 4.68 1.02 6.94
C THR A 148 3.66 2.12 7.23
N SER A 149 2.97 2.05 8.38
CA SER A 149 1.94 3.00 8.80
C SER A 149 2.38 3.95 9.92
N SER A 150 3.67 4.02 10.26
CA SER A 150 4.14 4.96 11.30
C SER A 150 5.52 5.56 11.02
N PHE A 151 6.49 4.75 10.58
CA PHE A 151 7.88 5.22 10.52
C PHE A 151 8.31 5.74 9.15
N PHE A 152 7.79 5.13 8.06
CA PHE A 152 8.23 5.44 6.70
C PHE A 152 7.04 5.97 5.89
N PRO A 153 6.97 7.28 5.59
CA PRO A 153 5.99 7.79 4.65
C PRO A 153 6.27 7.19 3.28
N LEU A 154 5.21 6.72 2.63
CA LEU A 154 5.24 6.16 1.29
C LEU A 154 4.44 7.06 0.36
N SER A 155 4.70 6.95 -0.95
CA SER A 155 4.00 7.71 -1.98
C SER A 155 2.49 7.48 -1.97
N GLU A 156 2.04 6.25 -1.69
CA GLU A 156 0.61 5.94 -1.55
C GLU A 156 0.16 5.98 -0.08
N MET A 157 -0.99 6.59 0.19
CA MET A 157 -1.61 6.55 1.53
C MET A 157 -2.13 5.15 1.87
N LEU A 158 -2.85 4.55 0.91
CA LEU A 158 -3.44 3.23 1.00
C LEU A 158 -2.79 2.34 -0.05
N ASN A 159 -2.38 1.13 0.34
CA ASN A 159 -1.85 0.16 -0.60
C ASN A 159 -2.15 -1.29 -0.17
N ASP A 160 -2.87 -2.03 -1.00
CA ASP A 160 -3.42 -3.35 -0.67
C ASP A 160 -2.34 -4.40 -0.39
N HIS A 161 -1.13 -4.27 -0.95
CA HIS A 161 -0.08 -5.25 -0.66
C HIS A 161 0.50 -5.11 0.75
N ARG A 162 0.30 -3.96 1.43
CA ARG A 162 0.81 -3.73 2.79
C ARG A 162 0.13 -4.60 3.82
N VAL A 163 -1.11 -5.00 3.54
CA VAL A 163 -1.94 -5.76 4.48
C VAL A 163 -1.82 -7.26 4.36
N TYR A 164 -1.13 -7.79 3.34
CA TYR A 164 -1.01 -9.25 3.16
C TYR A 164 -0.43 -9.96 4.39
N PHE A 165 0.65 -9.41 4.96
CA PHE A 165 1.25 -9.95 6.17
C PHE A 165 0.45 -9.67 7.46
N PRO A 166 -0.07 -8.44 7.70
CA PRO A 166 -1.03 -8.17 8.79
C PRO A 166 -2.29 -9.05 8.78
N TYR A 167 -2.84 -9.36 7.61
CA TYR A 167 -4.07 -10.15 7.47
C TYR A 167 -3.93 -11.60 7.94
N ILE A 168 -2.71 -12.13 8.03
CA ILE A 168 -2.46 -13.43 8.69
C ILE A 168 -2.96 -13.38 10.14
N GLY A 169 -2.69 -12.28 10.84
CA GLY A 169 -3.15 -12.05 12.21
C GLY A 169 -4.67 -12.00 12.33
N LEU A 170 -5.34 -11.26 11.43
CA LEU A 170 -6.80 -11.19 11.42
C LEU A 170 -7.43 -12.54 11.03
N ALA A 171 -6.92 -13.23 10.03
CA ALA A 171 -7.39 -14.56 9.63
C ALA A 171 -7.32 -15.55 10.80
N LEU A 172 -6.21 -15.54 11.55
CA LEU A 172 -6.04 -16.35 12.75
C LEU A 172 -7.06 -15.98 13.83
N ALA A 173 -7.25 -14.68 14.09
CA ALA A 173 -8.22 -14.21 15.08
C ALA A 173 -9.66 -14.62 14.73
N PHE A 174 -10.07 -14.42 13.47
CA PHE A 174 -11.41 -14.78 13.00
C PHE A 174 -11.65 -16.29 12.99
N ALA A 175 -10.68 -17.08 12.50
CA ALA A 175 -10.77 -18.54 12.52
C ALA A 175 -10.92 -19.06 13.96
N TYR A 176 -10.18 -18.49 14.91
CA TYR A 176 -10.26 -18.94 16.30
C TYR A 176 -11.54 -18.47 17.01
N ILE A 177 -12.01 -17.24 16.78
CA ILE A 177 -13.33 -16.78 17.24
C ILE A 177 -14.41 -17.75 16.76
N PHE A 178 -14.33 -18.14 15.50
CA PHE A 178 -15.25 -19.07 14.89
C PHE A 178 -15.22 -20.45 15.57
N ILE A 179 -14.03 -21.05 15.74
CA ILE A 179 -13.87 -22.33 16.46
C ILE A 179 -14.43 -22.22 17.88
N TYR A 180 -14.15 -21.12 18.57
CA TYR A 180 -14.63 -20.88 19.92
C TYR A 180 -16.17 -20.84 19.99
N LEU A 181 -16.83 -20.13 19.07
CA LEU A 181 -18.29 -20.01 19.05
C LEU A 181 -19.01 -21.31 18.66
N VAL A 182 -18.39 -22.14 17.81
CA VAL A 182 -19.03 -23.33 17.24
C VAL A 182 -18.75 -24.59 18.05
N ILE A 183 -17.51 -24.75 18.51
CA ILE A 183 -17.01 -26.00 19.12
C ILE A 183 -16.87 -25.85 20.63
N LEU A 184 -16.23 -24.77 21.10
CA LEU A 184 -15.79 -24.68 22.50
C LEU A 184 -16.84 -24.06 23.43
N LYS A 185 -17.71 -23.19 22.91
CA LYS A 185 -18.76 -22.53 23.69
C LYS A 185 -20.04 -23.36 23.63
N ASP A 186 -20.04 -24.50 24.34
CA ASP A 186 -21.18 -25.42 24.40
C ASP A 186 -21.98 -25.36 25.70
N GLU A 187 -21.94 -24.21 26.38
CA GLU A 187 -22.68 -24.03 27.63
C GLU A 187 -24.02 -23.32 27.36
N LYS A 188 -25.08 -24.13 27.34
CA LYS A 188 -26.49 -23.75 27.51
C LYS A 188 -27.08 -22.92 26.36
N LYS A 189 -27.70 -23.54 25.32
CA LYS A 189 -28.73 -22.86 24.48
C LYS A 189 -29.56 -23.72 23.51
N PHE A 190 -30.85 -23.39 23.48
CA PHE A 190 -32.00 -23.52 22.53
C PHE A 190 -31.89 -24.27 21.18
N ILE A 191 -30.72 -24.39 20.54
CA ILE A 191 -30.54 -24.99 19.21
C ILE A 191 -29.63 -26.21 19.32
N SER A 192 -30.01 -27.35 18.73
CA SER A 192 -29.22 -28.58 18.77
C SER A 192 -27.79 -28.35 18.22
N SER A 193 -26.80 -29.05 18.79
CA SER A 193 -25.39 -28.94 18.38
C SER A 193 -25.19 -29.26 16.89
N VAL A 194 -26.04 -30.12 16.33
CA VAL A 194 -26.08 -30.46 14.90
C VAL A 194 -26.57 -29.28 14.06
N ALA A 195 -27.71 -28.66 14.41
CA ALA A 195 -28.25 -27.52 13.67
C ALA A 195 -27.29 -26.32 13.68
N ARG A 196 -26.58 -26.08 14.81
CA ARG A 196 -25.54 -25.05 14.90
C ARG A 196 -24.44 -25.30 13.87
N LYS A 197 -23.86 -26.51 13.83
CA LYS A 197 -22.81 -26.86 12.86
C LYS A 197 -23.27 -26.70 11.41
N ILE A 198 -24.51 -27.07 11.09
CA ILE A 198 -25.06 -26.93 9.74
C ILE A 198 -25.20 -25.45 9.35
N ILE A 199 -25.87 -24.65 10.17
CA ILE A 199 -26.05 -23.20 9.92
C ILE A 199 -24.69 -22.54 9.73
N THR A 200 -23.75 -22.86 10.61
CA THR A 200 -22.39 -22.37 10.54
C THR A 200 -21.66 -22.82 9.26
N GLY A 201 -21.79 -24.07 8.85
CA GLY A 201 -21.21 -24.56 7.59
C GLY A 201 -21.75 -23.82 6.37
N ILE A 202 -23.06 -23.59 6.33
CA ILE A 202 -23.72 -22.78 5.29
C ILE A 202 -23.16 -21.35 5.28
N LEU A 203 -23.00 -20.72 6.46
CA LEU A 203 -22.42 -19.38 6.56
C LEU A 203 -20.98 -19.33 6.04
N ILE A 204 -20.14 -20.31 6.36
CA ILE A 204 -18.77 -20.38 5.81
C ILE A 204 -18.79 -20.49 4.29
N ILE A 205 -19.58 -21.43 3.76
CA ILE A 205 -19.68 -21.64 2.31
C ILE A 205 -20.17 -20.37 1.62
N GLY A 206 -21.16 -19.69 2.20
CA GLY A 206 -21.64 -18.40 1.71
C GLY A 206 -20.57 -17.32 1.71
N ILE A 207 -19.81 -17.18 2.80
CA ILE A 207 -18.71 -16.21 2.91
C ILE A 207 -17.61 -16.53 1.89
N LEU A 208 -17.11 -17.77 1.86
CA LEU A 208 -16.07 -18.21 0.92
C LEU A 208 -16.53 -18.09 -0.53
N GLY A 209 -17.78 -18.45 -0.83
CA GLY A 209 -18.39 -18.27 -2.14
C GLY A 209 -18.46 -16.79 -2.55
N GLY A 210 -18.80 -15.90 -1.62
CA GLY A 210 -18.76 -14.45 -1.82
C GLY A 210 -17.35 -13.93 -2.14
N PHE A 211 -16.33 -14.35 -1.37
CA PHE A 211 -14.94 -14.00 -1.66
C PHE A 211 -14.44 -14.59 -2.98
N ALA A 212 -14.81 -15.82 -3.31
CA ALA A 212 -14.46 -16.46 -4.58
C ALA A 212 -15.09 -15.73 -5.77
N TYR A 213 -16.37 -15.36 -5.66
CA TYR A 213 -17.06 -14.56 -6.67
C TYR A 213 -16.41 -13.17 -6.81
N GLY A 214 -16.12 -12.49 -5.70
CA GLY A 214 -15.43 -11.20 -5.70
C GLY A 214 -14.07 -11.26 -6.38
N THR A 215 -13.30 -12.31 -6.11
CA THR A 215 -12.01 -12.58 -6.76
C THR A 215 -12.19 -12.79 -8.26
N HIS A 216 -13.19 -13.57 -8.68
CA HIS A 216 -13.48 -13.79 -10.09
C HIS A 216 -13.86 -12.48 -10.82
N GLN A 217 -14.68 -11.61 -10.21
CA GLN A 217 -14.97 -10.29 -10.79
C GLN A 217 -13.73 -9.41 -10.85
N ARG A 218 -12.86 -9.48 -9.83
CA ARG A 218 -11.62 -8.70 -9.81
C ARG A 218 -10.67 -9.13 -10.91
N ASN A 219 -10.58 -10.43 -11.23
CA ASN A 219 -9.75 -10.92 -12.34
C ASN A 219 -10.11 -10.31 -13.70
N LYS A 220 -11.38 -9.94 -13.93
CA LYS A 220 -11.78 -9.24 -15.16
C LYS A 220 -11.18 -7.84 -15.26
N ILE A 221 -11.01 -7.17 -14.13
CA ILE A 221 -10.41 -5.83 -14.06
C ILE A 221 -8.90 -5.91 -14.21
N TRP A 222 -8.27 -6.97 -13.68
CA TRP A 222 -6.82 -7.20 -13.80
C TRP A 222 -6.43 -7.92 -15.09
N HIS A 223 -7.35 -8.04 -16.05
CA HIS A 223 -7.12 -8.80 -17.27
C HIS A 223 -6.09 -8.13 -18.19
N ASP A 224 -6.18 -6.80 -18.33
CA ASP A 224 -5.28 -6.01 -19.16
C ASP A 224 -5.11 -4.58 -18.62
N ASP A 225 -4.14 -3.86 -19.16
CA ASP A 225 -3.81 -2.50 -18.71
C ASP A 225 -4.98 -1.52 -18.88
N GLU A 226 -5.79 -1.64 -19.94
CA GLU A 226 -6.91 -0.74 -20.14
C GLU A 226 -7.98 -0.93 -19.07
N SER A 227 -8.47 -2.16 -18.87
CA SER A 227 -9.49 -2.48 -17.88
C SER A 227 -9.05 -2.12 -16.46
N LEU A 228 -7.77 -2.36 -16.14
CA LEU A 228 -7.18 -2.01 -14.85
C LEU A 228 -7.15 -0.49 -14.62
N TRP A 229 -6.56 0.26 -15.54
CA TRP A 229 -6.42 1.70 -15.39
C TRP A 229 -7.73 2.45 -15.58
N TYR A 230 -8.67 1.90 -16.36
CA TYR A 230 -10.03 2.43 -16.43
C TYR A 230 -10.75 2.32 -15.09
N ASP A 231 -10.68 1.16 -14.42
CA ASP A 231 -11.26 0.98 -13.07
C ASP A 231 -10.67 1.97 -12.06
N VAL A 232 -9.36 2.20 -12.12
CA VAL A 232 -8.68 3.22 -11.30
C VAL A 232 -9.22 4.61 -11.60
N VAL A 233 -9.35 5.00 -12.87
CA VAL A 233 -9.88 6.31 -13.26
C VAL A 233 -11.33 6.50 -12.80
N GLN A 234 -12.16 5.45 -12.80
CA GLN A 234 -13.53 5.53 -12.31
C GLN A 234 -13.61 5.68 -10.79
N LYS A 235 -12.79 4.93 -10.04
CA LYS A 235 -12.82 4.91 -8.57
C LYS A 235 -11.98 5.98 -7.91
N SER A 236 -10.97 6.47 -8.61
CA SER A 236 -9.97 7.43 -8.14
C SER A 236 -9.69 8.47 -9.23
N PRO A 237 -10.67 9.31 -9.58
CA PRO A 237 -10.61 10.22 -10.72
C PRO A 237 -9.54 11.32 -10.59
N ASN A 238 -9.00 11.54 -9.39
CA ASN A 238 -7.92 12.49 -9.17
C ASN A 238 -6.53 11.82 -9.13
N ASN A 239 -6.43 10.51 -9.37
CA ASN A 239 -5.15 9.83 -9.39
C ASN A 239 -4.39 10.13 -10.70
N GLY A 240 -3.38 11.01 -10.63
CA GLY A 240 -2.59 11.41 -11.80
C GLY A 240 -1.88 10.25 -12.50
N ARG A 241 -1.38 9.25 -11.75
CA ARG A 241 -0.73 8.06 -12.32
C ARG A 241 -1.75 7.19 -13.07
N GLY A 242 -2.93 6.97 -12.50
CA GLY A 242 -4.02 6.23 -13.12
C GLY A 242 -4.55 6.89 -14.39
N LEU A 243 -4.76 8.22 -14.35
CA LEU A 243 -5.15 9.01 -15.52
C LEU A 243 -4.11 8.90 -16.65
N MET A 244 -2.82 9.03 -16.32
CA MET A 244 -1.72 8.92 -17.29
C MET A 244 -1.62 7.51 -17.88
N ASN A 245 -1.73 6.46 -17.06
CA ASN A 245 -1.64 5.09 -17.56
C ASN A 245 -2.85 4.69 -18.40
N TYR A 246 -4.06 5.13 -18.05
CA TYR A 246 -5.22 4.94 -18.92
C TYR A 246 -5.04 5.67 -20.26
N ALA A 247 -4.49 6.88 -20.24
CA ALA A 247 -4.16 7.62 -21.47
C ALA A 247 -3.14 6.87 -22.34
N LEU A 248 -2.11 6.26 -21.74
CA LEU A 248 -1.15 5.42 -22.44
C LEU A 248 -1.83 4.20 -23.10
N SER A 249 -2.73 3.51 -22.39
CA SER A 249 -3.50 2.40 -22.96
C SER A 249 -4.35 2.85 -24.15
N GLN A 250 -4.99 4.03 -24.07
CA GLN A 250 -5.75 4.59 -25.20
C GLN A 250 -4.86 5.00 -26.37
N MET A 251 -3.67 5.53 -26.10
CA MET A 251 -2.69 5.89 -27.11
C MET A 251 -2.17 4.65 -27.86
N GLN A 252 -1.89 3.55 -27.15
CA GLN A 252 -1.49 2.27 -27.76
C GLN A 252 -2.56 1.71 -28.70
N LYS A 253 -3.84 1.96 -28.42
CA LYS A 253 -4.97 1.60 -29.30
C LYS A 253 -5.20 2.57 -30.46
N GLY A 254 -4.43 3.66 -30.54
CA GLY A 254 -4.61 4.71 -31.54
C GLY A 254 -5.77 5.68 -31.24
N ASN A 255 -6.41 5.59 -30.07
CA ASN A 255 -7.46 6.53 -29.64
C ASN A 255 -6.84 7.80 -29.06
N TYR A 256 -6.13 8.55 -29.92
CA TYR A 256 -5.41 9.77 -29.56
C TYR A 256 -6.28 10.87 -28.93
N PRO A 257 -7.54 11.13 -29.36
CA PRO A 257 -8.39 12.14 -28.72
C PRO A 257 -8.67 11.83 -27.25
N THR A 258 -8.93 10.56 -26.95
CA THR A 258 -9.18 10.11 -25.57
C THR A 258 -7.89 10.16 -24.76
N ALA A 259 -6.78 9.68 -25.31
CA ALA A 259 -5.46 9.76 -24.67
C ALA A 259 -5.09 11.21 -24.30
N LYS A 260 -5.28 12.16 -25.22
CA LYS A 260 -5.04 13.59 -24.97
C LYS A 260 -5.83 14.09 -23.76
N THR A 261 -7.13 13.82 -23.74
CA THR A 261 -8.03 14.24 -22.66
C THR A 261 -7.56 13.74 -21.30
N TYR A 262 -7.13 12.47 -21.22
CA TYR A 262 -6.67 11.88 -19.96
C TYR A 262 -5.26 12.30 -19.56
N PHE A 263 -4.35 12.55 -20.51
CA PHE A 263 -3.06 13.17 -20.19
C PHE A 263 -3.22 14.60 -19.68
N GLU A 264 -4.11 15.41 -20.26
CA GLU A 264 -4.40 16.76 -19.78
C GLU A 264 -4.98 16.74 -18.36
N LYS A 265 -5.87 15.79 -18.07
CA LYS A 265 -6.35 15.55 -16.70
C LYS A 265 -5.22 15.15 -15.76
N ALA A 266 -4.35 14.22 -16.17
CA ALA A 266 -3.19 13.80 -15.36
C ALA A 266 -2.26 14.97 -15.08
N LEU A 267 -2.01 15.82 -16.08
CA LEU A 267 -1.18 17.01 -15.97
C LEU A 267 -1.74 18.01 -14.95
N LYS A 268 -3.06 18.18 -14.91
CA LYS A 268 -3.72 19.03 -13.92
C LYS A 268 -3.51 18.54 -12.49
N GLN A 269 -3.48 17.22 -12.28
CA GLN A 269 -3.25 16.64 -10.95
C GLN A 269 -1.77 16.70 -10.55
N ASN A 270 -0.86 16.49 -11.50
CA ASN A 270 0.58 16.37 -11.25
C ASN A 270 1.38 17.26 -12.22
N PRO A 271 1.32 18.61 -12.09
CA PRO A 271 1.97 19.53 -13.02
C PRO A 271 3.49 19.47 -12.99
N ASN A 272 4.09 18.90 -11.94
CA ASN A 272 5.56 18.78 -11.80
C ASN A 272 6.09 17.39 -12.17
N TYR A 273 5.29 16.57 -12.87
CA TYR A 273 5.68 15.23 -13.28
C TYR A 273 6.08 15.20 -14.76
N SER A 274 7.38 15.25 -15.03
CA SER A 274 7.96 15.33 -16.38
C SER A 274 7.52 14.20 -17.32
N ILE A 275 7.25 13.00 -16.79
CA ILE A 275 6.77 11.85 -17.56
C ILE A 275 5.45 12.15 -18.29
N ILE A 276 4.57 12.96 -17.71
CA ILE A 276 3.32 13.36 -18.38
C ILE A 276 3.62 14.24 -19.59
N TYR A 277 4.58 15.17 -19.48
CA TYR A 277 5.01 16.01 -20.58
C TYR A 277 5.70 15.19 -21.68
N ILE A 278 6.56 14.23 -21.33
CA ILE A 278 7.15 13.28 -22.28
C ILE A 278 6.04 12.56 -23.07
N ASN A 279 5.03 12.03 -22.37
CA ASN A 279 3.94 11.29 -23.00
C ASN A 279 3.07 12.18 -23.90
N LEU A 280 2.79 13.43 -23.51
CA LEU A 280 2.13 14.41 -24.37
C LEU A 280 2.98 14.75 -25.61
N GLY A 281 4.30 14.84 -25.46
CA GLY A 281 5.23 15.02 -26.58
C GLY A 281 5.18 13.85 -27.57
N ILE A 282 5.19 12.62 -27.05
CA ILE A 282 5.05 11.40 -27.86
C ILE A 282 3.69 11.38 -28.58
N LEU A 283 2.60 11.70 -27.87
CA LEU A 283 1.25 11.76 -28.44
C LEU A 283 1.17 12.77 -29.59
N HIS A 284 1.65 14.00 -29.39
CA HIS A 284 1.65 15.02 -30.43
C HIS A 284 2.58 14.68 -31.60
N SER A 285 3.69 13.97 -31.34
CA SER A 285 4.54 13.45 -32.41
C SER A 285 3.80 12.43 -33.27
N ALA A 286 2.99 11.56 -32.66
CA ALA A 286 2.14 10.59 -33.39
C ALA A 286 1.03 11.27 -34.20
N LEU A 287 0.53 12.42 -33.73
CA LEU A 287 -0.42 13.28 -34.45
C LEU A 287 0.24 14.17 -35.53
N ASN A 288 1.56 14.07 -35.72
CA ASN A 288 2.36 14.95 -36.59
C ASN A 288 2.37 16.44 -36.19
N ASP A 289 1.92 16.80 -34.99
CA ASP A 289 2.02 18.14 -34.40
C ASP A 289 3.45 18.42 -33.90
N THR A 290 4.42 18.45 -34.82
CA THR A 290 5.86 18.44 -34.51
C THR A 290 6.27 19.60 -33.59
N THR A 291 5.75 20.80 -33.83
CA THR A 291 6.05 21.99 -33.01
C THR A 291 5.55 21.83 -31.56
N ILE A 292 4.35 21.28 -31.40
CA ILE A 292 3.74 21.06 -30.08
C ILE A 292 4.48 19.93 -29.34
N ALA A 293 4.82 18.85 -30.05
CA ALA A 293 5.60 17.74 -29.50
C ALA A 293 6.95 18.22 -28.94
N GLU A 294 7.70 19.01 -29.71
CA GLU A 294 8.97 19.59 -29.28
C GLU A 294 8.82 20.48 -28.04
N GLN A 295 7.76 21.29 -27.97
CA GLN A 295 7.49 22.13 -26.81
C GLN A 295 7.26 21.27 -25.54
N TYR A 296 6.52 20.17 -25.66
CA TYR A 296 6.28 19.28 -24.53
C TYR A 296 7.58 18.59 -24.05
N PHE A 297 8.46 18.18 -24.95
CA PHE A 297 9.77 17.64 -24.55
C PHE A 297 10.64 18.68 -23.86
N LYS A 298 10.69 19.92 -24.36
CA LYS A 298 11.39 21.03 -23.69
C LYS A 298 10.81 21.35 -22.32
N ASN A 299 9.48 21.32 -22.19
CA ASN A 299 8.81 21.48 -20.91
C ASN A 299 9.18 20.35 -19.93
N ALA A 300 9.26 19.10 -20.38
CA ALA A 300 9.67 17.98 -19.54
C ALA A 300 11.08 18.19 -18.95
N ILE A 301 12.03 18.68 -19.77
CA ILE A 301 13.38 19.05 -19.33
C ILE A 301 13.33 20.20 -18.32
N ALA A 302 12.50 21.22 -18.57
CA ALA A 302 12.37 22.38 -17.68
C ALA A 302 11.78 22.03 -16.30
N ILE A 303 10.89 21.03 -16.22
CA ILE A 303 10.35 20.52 -14.94
C ILE A 303 11.42 19.82 -14.10
N GLY A 304 12.43 19.21 -14.73
CA GLY A 304 13.64 18.71 -14.06
C GLY A 304 13.50 17.40 -13.26
N THR A 305 12.29 16.93 -12.95
CA THR A 305 12.09 15.56 -12.44
C THR A 305 12.40 14.55 -13.56
N TYR A 306 13.04 13.41 -13.27
CA TYR A 306 13.43 12.41 -14.30
C TYR A 306 14.10 13.02 -15.56
N ILE A 307 15.04 13.95 -15.34
CA ILE A 307 15.64 14.75 -16.40
C ILE A 307 16.43 13.91 -17.41
N ASP A 308 17.04 12.81 -16.96
CA ASP A 308 17.71 11.83 -17.80
C ASP A 308 16.75 11.21 -18.82
N GLN A 309 15.56 10.79 -18.38
CA GLN A 309 14.51 10.29 -19.28
C GLN A 309 14.02 11.39 -20.23
N SER A 310 13.83 12.61 -19.74
CA SER A 310 13.40 13.75 -20.57
C SER A 310 14.36 14.01 -21.73
N TYR A 311 15.67 14.01 -21.46
CA TYR A 311 16.70 14.13 -22.49
C TYR A 311 16.67 12.96 -23.49
N TYR A 312 16.54 11.73 -23.00
CA TYR A 312 16.49 10.54 -23.86
C TYR A 312 15.30 10.58 -24.84
N TYR A 313 14.09 10.81 -24.33
CA TYR A 313 12.90 10.84 -25.18
C TYR A 313 12.92 12.01 -26.17
N TYR A 314 13.45 13.17 -25.77
CA TYR A 314 13.61 14.30 -26.69
C TYR A 314 14.66 13.99 -27.77
N GLY A 315 15.79 13.39 -27.40
CA GLY A 315 16.81 12.92 -28.33
C GLY A 315 16.25 11.94 -29.36
N ASN A 316 15.45 10.96 -28.93
CA ASN A 316 14.79 10.01 -29.83
C ASN A 316 13.80 10.70 -30.78
N PHE A 317 13.03 11.67 -30.29
CA PHE A 317 12.16 12.48 -31.12
C PHE A 317 12.93 13.23 -32.22
N LEU A 318 14.03 13.90 -31.84
CA LEU A 318 14.91 14.62 -32.79
C LEU A 318 15.54 13.67 -33.81
N TYR A 319 16.02 12.50 -33.36
CA TYR A 319 16.59 11.47 -34.22
C TYR A 319 15.58 11.00 -35.28
N ASN A 320 14.34 10.71 -34.88
CA ASN A 320 13.27 10.31 -35.79
C ASN A 320 12.90 11.41 -36.81
N ARG A 321 13.18 12.68 -36.49
CA ARG A 321 13.03 13.83 -37.38
C ARG A 321 14.31 14.17 -38.16
N LYS A 322 15.33 13.30 -38.12
CA LYS A 322 16.63 13.44 -38.81
C LYS A 322 17.48 14.64 -38.34
N ARG A 323 17.20 15.19 -37.15
CA ARG A 323 17.97 16.26 -36.50
C ARG A 323 19.08 15.65 -35.65
N TYR A 324 20.03 14.98 -36.31
CA TYR A 324 21.01 14.10 -35.65
C TYR A 324 21.96 14.83 -34.69
N ASP A 325 22.38 16.05 -35.02
CA ASP A 325 23.30 16.81 -34.18
C ASP A 325 22.65 17.21 -32.85
N GLU A 326 21.42 17.71 -32.90
CA GLU A 326 20.64 18.05 -31.70
C GLU A 326 20.27 16.80 -30.89
N ALA A 327 19.93 15.69 -31.57
CA ALA A 327 19.66 14.42 -30.91
C ALA A 327 20.87 13.93 -30.11
N ARG A 328 22.07 14.01 -30.70
CA ARG A 328 23.34 13.62 -30.04
C ARG A 328 23.62 14.47 -28.81
N GLU A 329 23.33 15.77 -28.87
CA GLU A 329 23.47 16.64 -27.71
C GLU A 329 22.55 16.20 -26.56
N MET A 330 21.26 15.94 -26.86
CA MET A 330 20.32 15.48 -25.85
C MET A 330 20.71 14.13 -25.24
N LEU A 331 21.12 13.17 -26.07
CA LEU A 331 21.58 11.85 -25.59
C LEU A 331 22.86 11.95 -24.74
N ARG A 332 23.78 12.85 -25.09
CA ARG A 332 24.96 13.14 -24.25
C ARG A 332 24.56 13.74 -22.91
N ASN A 333 23.58 14.64 -22.87
CA ASN A 333 23.06 15.21 -21.61
C ASN A 333 22.38 14.14 -20.75
N CYS A 334 21.65 13.20 -21.37
CA CYS A 334 21.10 12.03 -20.69
C CYS A 334 22.21 11.22 -19.99
N LEU A 335 23.27 10.84 -20.72
CA LEU A 335 24.38 10.06 -20.17
C LEU A 335 25.23 10.83 -19.15
N THR A 336 25.30 12.16 -19.28
CA THR A 336 25.98 13.01 -18.28
C THR A 336 25.20 13.04 -16.96
N THR A 337 23.86 13.09 -17.04
CA THR A 337 22.99 13.07 -15.86
C THR A 337 22.95 11.68 -15.22
N ASN A 338 22.82 10.63 -16.03
CA ASN A 338 22.75 9.26 -15.59
C ASN A 338 23.66 8.37 -16.46
N PRO A 339 24.94 8.19 -16.07
CA PRO A 339 25.87 7.36 -16.82
C PRO A 339 25.44 5.90 -16.97
N ALA A 340 24.53 5.40 -16.10
CA ALA A 340 24.01 4.05 -16.14
C ALA A 340 22.82 3.87 -17.11
N TYR A 341 22.35 4.93 -17.78
CA TYR A 341 21.21 4.88 -18.71
C TYR A 341 21.60 4.20 -20.04
N THR A 342 21.56 2.87 -20.06
CA THR A 342 22.07 2.05 -21.18
C THR A 342 21.40 2.34 -22.52
N ASN A 343 20.10 2.66 -22.51
CA ASN A 343 19.34 2.89 -23.74
C ASN A 343 19.86 4.09 -24.55
N ALA A 344 20.42 5.10 -23.87
CA ALA A 344 20.98 6.29 -24.51
C ALA A 344 22.37 6.05 -25.13
N ARG A 345 22.99 4.87 -24.93
CA ARG A 345 24.31 4.54 -25.50
C ARG A 345 24.25 3.94 -26.91
N PHE A 346 23.10 3.38 -27.28
CA PHE A 346 22.91 2.62 -28.53
C PHE A 346 22.08 3.37 -29.58
N THR A 347 21.67 4.60 -29.27
CA THR A 347 20.91 5.50 -30.15
C THR A 347 21.83 6.64 -30.58
#